data_AF-A0A7Z9K610-F1
#
_entry.id   AF-A0A7Z9K610-F1
#
_cell.length_a   1.000
_cell.length_b   1.000
_cell.length_c   1.000
_cell.angle_alpha   90.00
_cell.angle_beta   90.00
_cell.angle_gamma   90.00
#
_symmetry.space_group_name_H-M   'P 1'
#
loop_
_entity.id
_entity.type
_entity.pdbx_description
1 polymer ?
#
loop_
_entity_poly.entity_id
_entity_poly.type
_entity_poly.pdbx_seq_one_letter_code
_entity_poly.pdbx_strand_id
1 'polypeptide(L)'
;MFFPQRFLGMAGMPRRIPDYPDAYAGWNLVSSIGGAIALVGALLFLYILWKTITAGEKAPANPWGEGATTLEWTVDSPAPFHTHEQIPEIPEEEHGEKIYVSPGAE
;
A
#
# COMPACT_ATOMS: atom_id res chain seq x y z
N MET A 1 -3.68 -15.45 -9.50
CA MET A 1 -3.20 -16.62 -8.72
C MET A 1 -4.30 -17.19 -7.82
N PHE A 2 -4.89 -16.46 -6.86
CA PHE A 2 -5.78 -17.03 -5.84
C PHE A 2 -7.23 -17.32 -6.26
N PHE A 3 -7.75 -16.61 -7.25
CA PHE A 3 -9.14 -16.80 -7.69
C PHE A 3 -9.39 -18.19 -8.34
N PRO A 4 -8.53 -18.69 -9.25
CA PRO A 4 -8.61 -20.08 -9.75
C PRO A 4 -8.55 -21.15 -8.65
N GLN A 5 -7.81 -20.90 -7.57
CA GLN A 5 -7.64 -21.85 -6.47
C GLN A 5 -8.95 -22.08 -5.68
N ARG A 6 -9.89 -21.12 -5.70
CA ARG A 6 -11.23 -21.30 -5.14
C ARG A 6 -12.02 -22.37 -5.89
N PHE A 7 -11.96 -22.37 -7.22
CA PHE A 7 -12.64 -23.37 -8.06
C PHE A 7 -11.99 -24.75 -7.94
N LEU A 8 -10.66 -24.81 -7.87
CA LEU A 8 -9.93 -26.07 -7.63
C LEU A 8 -10.30 -26.69 -6.26
N GLY A 9 -10.44 -25.86 -5.23
CA GLY A 9 -10.90 -26.31 -3.91
C GLY A 9 -12.32 -26.86 -3.91
N MET A 10 -13.25 -26.24 -4.65
CA MET A 10 -14.61 -26.76 -4.83
C MET A 10 -14.65 -28.05 -5.68
N ALA A 11 -13.72 -28.19 -6.63
CA ALA A 11 -13.58 -29.37 -7.46
C ALA A 11 -12.86 -30.55 -6.76
N GLY A 12 -12.60 -30.43 -5.46
CA GLY A 12 -12.08 -31.51 -4.61
C GLY A 12 -10.57 -31.71 -4.64
N MET A 13 -9.79 -30.78 -5.21
CA MET A 13 -8.33 -30.89 -5.23
C MET A 13 -7.76 -30.76 -3.80
N PRO A 14 -7.10 -31.80 -3.24
CA PRO A 14 -6.50 -31.70 -1.92
C PRO A 14 -5.25 -30.82 -1.96
N ARG A 15 -4.98 -30.11 -0.85
CA ARG A 15 -3.75 -29.32 -0.71
C ARG A 15 -2.51 -30.23 -0.67
N ARG A 16 -1.37 -29.70 -1.14
CA ARG A 16 -0.03 -30.33 -1.03
C ARG A 16 0.18 -31.59 -1.87
N ILE A 17 -0.56 -31.73 -2.97
CA ILE A 17 -0.36 -32.81 -3.93
C ILE A 17 0.58 -32.32 -5.04
N PRO A 18 1.73 -32.98 -5.26
CA PRO A 18 2.68 -32.57 -6.30
C PRO A 18 2.15 -32.73 -7.72
N ASP A 19 1.45 -33.84 -7.99
CA ASP A 19 0.97 -34.21 -9.33
C ASP A 19 -0.56 -34.22 -9.36
N TYR A 20 -1.16 -33.62 -10.38
CA TYR A 20 -2.61 -33.52 -10.52
C TYR A 20 -3.11 -34.12 -11.85
N PRO A 21 -4.32 -34.70 -11.87
CA PRO A 21 -4.98 -35.12 -13.11
C PRO A 21 -5.16 -33.98 -14.12
N ASP A 22 -5.18 -34.32 -15.41
CA ASP A 22 -5.29 -33.36 -16.53
C ASP A 22 -6.55 -32.47 -16.43
N ALA A 23 -7.63 -32.95 -15.79
CA ALA A 23 -8.83 -32.18 -15.50
C ALA A 23 -8.59 -30.90 -14.68
N TYR A 24 -7.50 -30.83 -13.90
CA TYR A 24 -7.14 -29.66 -13.10
C TYR A 24 -6.06 -28.78 -13.77
N ALA A 25 -5.53 -29.19 -14.92
CA ALA A 25 -4.42 -28.50 -15.59
C ALA A 25 -4.80 -27.08 -16.03
N GLY A 26 -6.02 -26.87 -16.55
CA GLY A 26 -6.49 -25.56 -16.99
C GLY A 26 -6.48 -24.51 -15.88
N TRP A 27 -7.06 -24.82 -14.71
CA TRP A 27 -7.11 -23.89 -13.59
C TRP A 27 -5.75 -23.64 -12.93
N ASN A 28 -4.89 -24.67 -12.91
CA ASN A 28 -3.50 -24.51 -12.46
C ASN A 28 -2.69 -23.61 -13.42
N LEU A 29 -2.89 -23.72 -14.74
CA LEU A 29 -2.26 -22.84 -15.72
C LEU A 29 -2.65 -21.37 -15.50
N VAL A 30 -3.94 -21.07 -15.32
CA VAL A 30 -4.42 -19.71 -15.04
C VAL A 30 -3.87 -19.19 -13.71
N SER A 31 -3.77 -20.06 -12.70
CA SER A 31 -3.14 -19.72 -11.42
C SER A 31 -1.67 -19.32 -11.61
N SER A 32 -0.92 -20.09 -12.40
CA SER A 32 0.50 -19.86 -12.72
C SER A 32 0.73 -18.57 -13.49
N ILE A 33 -0.10 -18.27 -14.50
CA ILE A 33 -0.06 -16.98 -15.22
C ILE A 33 -0.27 -15.83 -14.24
N GLY A 34 -1.25 -15.93 -13.35
CA GLY A 34 -1.47 -14.93 -12.32
C GLY A 34 -0.32 -14.82 -11.31
N GLY A 35 0.43 -15.90 -11.07
CA GLY A 35 1.66 -15.89 -10.29
C GLY A 35 2.79 -15.13 -10.99
N ALA A 36 2.95 -15.34 -12.29
CA ALA A 36 3.93 -14.60 -13.10
C ALA A 36 3.63 -13.09 -13.12
N ILE A 37 2.35 -12.70 -13.26
CA ILE A 37 1.93 -11.28 -13.18
C ILE A 37 2.26 -10.69 -11.80
N ALA A 38 2.01 -11.44 -10.72
CA ALA A 38 2.35 -10.99 -9.38
C ALA A 38 3.87 -10.80 -9.18
N LEU A 39 4.69 -11.68 -9.76
CA LEU A 39 6.15 -11.54 -9.75
C LEU A 39 6.59 -10.27 -10.49
N VAL A 40 6.05 -10.01 -11.68
CA VAL A 40 6.34 -8.77 -12.43
C VAL A 40 5.93 -7.54 -11.63
N GLY A 41 4.75 -7.57 -10.97
CA GLY A 41 4.30 -6.50 -10.08
C GLY A 41 5.25 -6.26 -8.89
N ALA A 42 5.77 -7.34 -8.29
CA ALA A 42 6.75 -7.23 -7.21
C ALA A 42 8.08 -6.62 -7.68
N LEU A 43 8.56 -6.99 -8.87
CA LEU A 43 9.76 -6.38 -9.47
C LEU A 43 9.55 -4.89 -9.77
N LEU A 44 8.37 -4.52 -10.27
CA LEU A 44 8.01 -3.12 -10.49
C LEU A 44 7.99 -2.33 -9.16
N PHE A 45 7.44 -2.90 -8.10
CA PHE A 45 7.46 -2.29 -6.77
C PHE A 45 8.88 -2.04 -6.27
N LEU A 46 9.79 -3.03 -6.41
CA LEU A 46 11.20 -2.87 -6.04
C LEU A 46 11.90 -1.80 -6.88
N TYR A 47 11.58 -1.72 -8.17
CA TYR A 47 12.11 -0.67 -9.05
C TYR A 47 11.64 0.73 -8.62
N ILE A 48 10.35 0.88 -8.32
CA ILE A 48 9.80 2.15 -7.82
C ILE A 48 10.47 2.53 -6.49
N LEU A 49 10.62 1.59 -5.57
CA LEU A 49 11.29 1.81 -4.29
C LEU A 49 12.74 2.27 -4.47
N TRP A 50 13.48 1.63 -5.38
CA TRP A 50 14.85 2.04 -5.69
C TRP A 50 14.89 3.45 -6.30
N LYS A 51 13.97 3.76 -7.21
CA LYS A 51 13.86 5.09 -7.83
C LYS A 51 13.50 6.16 -6.79
N THR A 52 12.56 5.91 -5.88
CA THR A 52 12.15 6.91 -4.87
C THR A 52 13.25 7.22 -3.88
N ILE A 53 14.07 6.24 -3.50
CA ILE A 53 15.22 6.46 -2.61
C ILE A 53 16.33 7.27 -3.32
N THR A 54 16.50 7.11 -4.64
CA THR A 54 17.61 7.73 -5.40
C THR A 54 17.24 9.06 -6.09
N ALA A 55 15.97 9.33 -6.33
CA ALA A 55 15.51 10.52 -7.09
C ALA A 55 15.70 11.85 -6.33
N GLY A 56 15.85 11.83 -5.00
CA GLY A 56 16.22 13.01 -4.20
C GLY A 56 15.13 14.08 -4.04
N GLU A 57 13.96 13.92 -4.66
CA GLU A 57 12.82 14.82 -4.50
C GLU A 57 12.19 14.62 -3.12
N LYS A 58 12.15 15.71 -2.33
CA LYS A 58 11.52 15.68 -1.00
C LYS A 58 10.00 15.78 -1.16
N ALA A 59 9.28 14.91 -0.48
CA ALA A 59 7.83 15.03 -0.38
C ALA A 59 7.44 16.32 0.37
N PRO A 60 6.32 16.98 0.01
CA PRO A 60 5.76 18.06 0.82
C PRO A 60 5.35 17.54 2.21
N ALA A 61 5.15 18.46 3.17
CA ALA A 61 4.70 18.11 4.53
C ALA A 61 3.40 17.29 4.52
N ASN A 62 2.44 17.66 3.65
CA ASN A 62 1.22 16.88 3.40
C ASN A 62 1.14 16.42 1.93
N PRO A 63 1.60 15.20 1.60
CA PRO A 63 1.52 14.65 0.26
C PRO A 63 0.14 14.06 -0.11
N TRP A 64 -0.78 13.93 0.86
CA TRP A 64 -2.08 13.28 0.69
C TRP A 64 -3.25 14.28 0.57
N GLY A 65 -2.99 15.57 0.79
CA GLY A 65 -3.92 16.66 0.58
C GLY A 65 -4.94 16.85 1.70
N GLU A 66 -6.07 17.48 1.38
CA GLU A 66 -7.08 17.96 2.34
C GLU A 66 -7.76 16.85 3.16
N GLY A 67 -7.69 15.58 2.74
CA GLY A 67 -8.23 14.45 3.51
C GLY A 67 -7.27 13.89 4.57
N ALA A 68 -6.02 14.35 4.59
CA ALA A 68 -5.01 13.97 5.57
C ALA A 68 -4.91 15.06 6.62
N THR A 69 -5.89 15.07 7.50
CA THR A 69 -6.10 16.16 8.44
C THR A 69 -5.44 15.94 9.79
N THR A 70 -4.86 14.77 10.07
CA THR A 70 -4.23 14.45 11.35
C THR A 70 -2.91 15.21 11.61
N LEU A 71 -2.50 15.26 12.89
CA LEU A 71 -1.37 16.07 13.35
C LEU A 71 -0.04 15.70 12.65
N GLU A 72 0.15 14.46 12.22
CA GLU A 72 1.37 14.03 11.51
C GLU A 72 1.60 14.73 10.16
N TRP A 73 0.56 15.32 9.56
CA TRP A 73 0.66 16.05 8.29
C TRP A 73 0.96 17.54 8.45
N THR A 74 1.18 17.99 9.69
CA THR A 74 1.58 19.37 10.01
C THR A 74 3.10 19.55 10.08
N VAL A 75 3.86 18.45 10.05
CA VAL A 75 5.32 18.43 10.13
C VAL A 75 5.97 18.13 8.78
N ASP A 76 7.18 18.65 8.59
CA ASP A 76 7.95 18.46 7.36
C ASP A 76 8.31 16.99 7.10
N SER A 77 8.49 16.64 5.83
CA SER A 77 8.99 15.34 5.39
C SER A 77 10.43 15.46 4.87
N PRO A 78 11.45 14.89 5.54
CA PRO A 78 11.41 14.04 6.74
C PRO A 78 11.25 14.82 8.05
N ALA A 79 10.62 14.17 9.04
CA ALA A 79 10.34 14.81 10.33
C ALA A 79 11.63 15.22 11.07
N PRO A 80 11.62 16.38 11.75
CA PRO A 80 12.74 16.81 12.58
C PRO A 80 12.90 15.90 13.81
N PHE A 81 14.10 15.87 14.40
CA PHE A 81 14.42 15.04 15.56
C PHE A 81 13.54 15.35 16.78
N HIS A 82 13.16 16.62 16.94
CA HIS A 82 12.12 17.06 17.88
C HIS A 82 10.91 17.52 17.07
N THR A 83 9.90 16.65 16.99
CA THR A 83 8.73 16.80 16.10
C THR A 83 7.90 18.05 16.38
N HIS A 84 7.72 18.40 17.66
CA HIS A 84 7.03 19.62 18.06
C HIS A 84 7.85 20.32 19.16
N GLU A 85 8.30 21.54 18.91
CA GLU A 85 8.96 22.37 19.93
C GLU A 85 7.95 22.98 20.91
N GLN A 86 6.72 23.20 20.45
CA GLN A 86 5.60 23.74 21.22
C GLN A 86 4.45 22.74 21.22
N ILE A 87 3.68 22.70 22.32
CA ILE A 87 2.54 21.78 22.42
C ILE A 87 1.49 22.22 21.39
N PRO A 88 1.08 21.34 20.46
CA PRO A 88 0.06 21.66 19.49
C PRO A 88 -1.31 21.79 20.17
N GLU A 89 -2.01 22.89 19.87
CA GLU A 89 -3.39 23.10 20.32
C GLU A 89 -4.33 22.31 19.41
N ILE A 90 -5.21 21.51 20.01
CA ILE A 90 -6.19 20.71 19.28
C ILE A 90 -7.46 21.56 19.15
N PRO A 91 -7.89 21.95 17.93
CA PRO A 91 -9.15 22.66 17.75
C PRO A 91 -10.34 21.77 18.14
N GLU A 92 -11.38 22.37 18.74
CA GLU A 92 -12.60 21.66 19.15
C GLU A 92 -13.35 21.07 17.93
N GLU A 93 -13.89 19.87 18.12
CA GLU A 93 -14.47 19.02 17.07
C GLU A 93 -15.64 19.66 16.33
N GLU A 94 -15.48 19.96 15.04
CA GLU A 94 -16.61 20.05 14.11
C GLU A 94 -16.66 18.75 13.30
N HIS A 95 -17.59 17.87 13.65
CA HIS A 95 -17.98 16.69 12.85
C HIS A 95 -16.94 15.56 12.71
N GLY A 96 -16.35 15.08 13.81
CA GLY A 96 -15.69 13.75 13.86
C GLY A 96 -14.43 13.59 13.00
N GLU A 97 -13.99 14.64 12.32
CA GLU A 97 -12.78 14.70 11.52
C GLU A 97 -11.96 15.89 12.03
N LYS A 98 -10.77 15.59 12.59
CA LYS A 98 -9.93 16.61 13.23
C LYS A 98 -9.24 17.43 12.14
N ILE A 99 -9.74 18.61 11.81
CA ILE A 99 -9.14 19.48 10.78
C ILE A 99 -7.94 20.22 11.37
N TYR A 100 -6.72 19.71 11.14
CA TYR A 100 -5.50 20.49 11.38
C TYR A 100 -5.12 21.20 10.07
N VAL A 101 -5.20 22.53 10.07
CA VAL A 101 -4.77 23.35 8.93
C VAL A 101 -3.24 23.45 8.96
N SER A 102 -2.57 22.88 7.95
CA SER A 102 -1.12 23.02 7.79
C SER A 102 -0.76 24.50 7.60
N PRO A 103 0.21 25.07 8.34
CA PRO A 103 0.55 26.51 8.28
C PRO A 103 1.14 27.03 6.95
N GLY A 104 1.02 26.32 5.84
CA GLY A 104 1.63 26.63 4.55
C GLY A 104 0.73 26.36 3.34
N ALA A 105 -0.59 26.32 3.51
CA ALA A 105 -1.54 26.27 2.40
C ALA A 105 -1.85 27.69 1.88
N GLU A 106 -0.86 28.30 1.22
CA GLU A 106 -1.06 29.32 0.17
C GLU A 106 -0.35 28.87 -1.11
#